data_AF-A0A0E0LP14-F1
#
_entry.id   AF-A0A0E0LP14-F1
#
_cell.length_a   1.000
_cell.length_b   1.000
_cell.length_c   1.000
_cell.angle_alpha   90.00
_cell.angle_beta   90.00
_cell.angle_gamma   90.00
#
_symmetry.space_group_name_H-M   'P 1'
#
loop_
_entity.id
_entity.type
_entity.pdbx_description
1 polymer ?
#
loop_
_entity_poly.entity_id
_entity_poly.type
_entity_poly.pdbx_seq_one_letter_code
_entity_poly.pdbx_strand_id
1 'polypeptide(L)'
;MASSCEHHVPYTLLGALLSGPPAAACGGVGRGAFFRDYAERGTNAMLWAALLAVTWLLVLRVAALLRLWALGARLPGPPAFPADPGLAAVCRGAGYLSKLHGSYGPVVRLWLGPSQLLVSVKDSRVIKELLTKAEDKLPLTGKTYNLACGKLGLFISSFEKVKSRRESLKSFLDEKLSVGASGSSFKIIQIILDRIDSITARDFLDCRSFSQHMAFNVVGSALFGDAFFDWSDASAYEELMMTVAKDACFWASYAVSPFWKPDYRRYRTLCAQLKILTQGIVAKSRNQNGVLSLIDMSSCQRSERGIKDPCRGVSLLDGVISSRCLNEAAEGALSSEEEICGNIIGLMLHGISTCANLIGNILTRLALYANFQCQLHSEIVAGCHESSELKIDDVLRMKFLLATVCESARLLPAGPLLQRCSLQQDVSLNSSITIPAGAILVIPLHLVQMDASTWGNDACQFNPNRFLKKDINFEDILAAVHKGSNGINLFTEECDKTESFLPFGSGSRACVGQKFAVLGIAMLIASLLRSYELWIQPEQKQFCPAFNNLKKLYILCVYVEFDLLWAINLLEAAPSVELLFIDTWKHVCLVDQMDEEGRKGYLLRKNTSFMGDIRVYWH
;
A
#
# COMPACT_ATOMS: atom_id res chain seq x y z
N MET A 1 88.47 -14.34 37.33
CA MET A 1 87.70 -13.71 36.24
C MET A 1 86.47 -14.56 35.99
N ALA A 2 85.34 -14.22 36.61
CA ALA A 2 84.04 -14.82 36.30
C ALA A 2 83.29 -13.81 35.42
N SER A 3 83.14 -14.11 34.13
CA SER A 3 82.32 -13.28 33.23
C SER A 3 80.86 -13.58 33.50
N SER A 4 80.13 -12.58 33.98
CA SER A 4 78.68 -12.61 34.10
C SER A 4 78.03 -12.74 32.72
N CYS A 5 77.40 -13.87 32.43
CA CYS A 5 76.45 -13.98 31.33
C CYS A 5 75.16 -13.24 31.72
N GLU A 6 75.11 -11.93 31.48
CA GLU A 6 73.85 -11.20 31.49
C GLU A 6 73.01 -11.65 30.29
N HIS A 7 72.01 -12.48 30.54
CA HIS A 7 70.99 -12.82 29.55
C HIS A 7 70.12 -11.59 29.28
N HIS A 8 70.41 -10.86 28.20
CA HIS A 8 69.48 -9.89 27.64
C HIS A 8 68.27 -10.64 27.04
N VAL A 9 67.20 -10.77 27.83
CA VAL A 9 65.89 -11.12 27.29
C VAL A 9 65.45 -9.96 26.40
N PRO A 10 65.18 -10.16 25.10
CA PRO A 10 64.81 -9.06 24.21
C PRO A 10 63.48 -8.46 24.65
N TYR A 11 63.42 -7.15 24.89
CA TYR A 11 62.18 -6.46 25.33
C TYR A 11 61.22 -6.12 24.18
N THR A 12 61.62 -6.39 22.92
CA THR A 12 60.83 -6.05 21.72
C THR A 12 60.88 -7.19 20.69
N LEU A 13 59.82 -7.32 19.88
CA LEU A 13 59.75 -8.29 18.79
C LEU A 13 60.90 -8.12 17.79
N LEU A 14 61.28 -6.88 17.50
CA LEU A 14 62.43 -6.55 16.65
C LEU A 14 63.73 -7.06 17.28
N GLY A 15 63.93 -6.88 18.59
CA GLY A 15 65.09 -7.42 19.32
C GLY A 15 65.14 -8.95 19.33
N ALA A 16 63.99 -9.63 19.36
CA ALA A 16 63.89 -11.09 19.32
C ALA A 16 64.07 -11.69 17.92
N LEU A 17 63.76 -10.92 16.86
CA LEU A 17 64.00 -11.29 15.46
C LEU A 17 65.45 -11.02 15.03
N LEU A 18 66.07 -9.96 15.56
CA LEU A 18 67.47 -9.59 15.30
C LEU A 18 68.49 -10.43 16.10
N SER A 19 68.06 -11.10 17.17
CA SER A 19 68.91 -12.05 17.89
C SER A 19 68.98 -13.39 17.15
N GLY A 20 70.17 -13.77 16.69
CA GLY A 20 70.44 -15.04 16.01
C GLY A 20 70.16 -16.28 16.87
N PRO A 21 70.08 -17.49 16.29
CA PRO A 21 69.79 -18.71 17.03
C PRO A 21 70.86 -18.97 18.12
N PRO A 22 70.47 -19.43 19.33
CA PRO A 22 71.43 -19.73 20.37
C PRO A 22 72.31 -20.92 19.97
N ALA A 23 73.59 -20.88 20.31
CA ALA A 23 74.49 -22.03 20.21
C ALA A 23 73.92 -23.20 21.04
N ALA A 24 73.98 -24.41 20.49
CA ALA A 24 73.24 -25.61 20.92
C ALA A 24 73.58 -26.18 22.32
N ALA A 25 74.23 -25.43 23.21
CA ALA A 25 74.74 -25.92 24.49
C ALA A 25 73.98 -25.45 25.75
N CYS A 26 72.92 -24.63 25.63
CA CYS A 26 72.09 -24.24 26.79
C CYS A 26 70.60 -24.25 26.41
N GLY A 27 69.78 -24.91 27.24
CA GLY A 27 68.39 -25.31 26.95
C GLY A 27 67.52 -24.26 26.26
N GLY A 28 66.90 -24.67 25.15
CA GLY A 28 66.06 -23.86 24.26
C GLY A 28 64.70 -23.41 24.84
N VAL A 29 64.65 -22.95 26.09
CA VAL A 29 63.41 -22.57 26.78
C VAL A 29 63.06 -21.08 26.59
N GLY A 30 64.02 -20.21 26.29
CA GLY A 30 63.82 -18.74 26.32
C GLY A 30 63.06 -18.14 25.12
N ARG A 31 63.34 -18.57 23.89
CA ARG A 31 62.77 -17.92 22.68
C ARG A 31 61.30 -18.30 22.45
N GLY A 32 60.94 -19.57 22.66
CA GLY A 32 59.56 -20.04 22.57
C GLY A 32 58.66 -19.47 23.67
N ALA A 33 59.18 -19.36 24.90
CA ALA A 33 58.47 -18.72 26.00
C ALA A 33 58.26 -17.21 25.76
N PHE A 34 59.26 -16.51 25.20
CA PHE A 34 59.14 -15.10 24.82
C PHE A 34 58.10 -14.86 23.73
N PHE A 35 58.10 -15.64 22.64
CA PHE A 35 57.08 -15.51 21.60
C PHE A 35 55.68 -15.83 22.11
N ARG A 36 55.54 -16.78 23.05
CA ARG A 36 54.26 -17.09 23.71
C ARG A 36 53.78 -15.94 24.59
N ASP A 37 54.62 -15.40 25.46
CA ASP A 37 54.30 -14.24 26.31
C ASP A 37 54.03 -12.98 25.48
N TYR A 38 54.79 -12.73 24.40
CA TYR A 38 54.54 -11.62 23.48
C TYR A 38 53.19 -11.78 22.76
N ALA A 39 52.84 -12.99 22.30
CA ALA A 39 51.54 -13.28 21.71
C ALA A 39 50.39 -13.16 22.72
N GLU A 40 50.56 -13.61 23.97
CA GLU A 40 49.60 -13.45 25.07
C GLU A 40 49.38 -11.96 25.41
N ARG A 41 50.44 -11.15 25.47
CA ARG A 41 50.32 -9.69 25.68
C ARG A 41 49.66 -8.99 24.50
N GLY A 42 50.00 -9.37 23.27
CA GLY A 42 49.39 -8.83 22.05
C GLY A 42 47.90 -9.14 21.96
N THR A 43 47.51 -10.39 22.25
CA THR A 43 46.10 -10.81 22.30
C THR A 43 45.34 -10.12 23.43
N ASN A 44 45.93 -10.00 24.63
CA ASN A 44 45.33 -9.26 25.74
C ASN A 44 45.14 -7.77 25.39
N ALA A 45 46.11 -7.13 24.74
CA ALA A 45 45.98 -5.74 24.29
C ALA A 45 44.84 -5.57 23.26
N MET A 46 44.71 -6.51 22.31
CA MET A 46 43.58 -6.53 21.36
C MET A 46 42.24 -6.73 22.06
N LEU A 47 42.16 -7.61 23.05
CA LEU A 47 40.94 -7.84 23.85
C LEU A 47 40.55 -6.61 24.67
N TRP A 48 41.51 -5.92 25.29
CA TRP A 48 41.26 -4.66 26.00
C TRP A 48 40.82 -3.54 25.05
N ALA A 49 41.47 -3.41 23.89
CA ALA A 49 41.06 -2.46 22.87
C ALA A 49 39.63 -2.75 22.37
N ALA A 50 39.30 -4.02 22.14
CA ALA A 50 37.95 -4.44 21.76
C ALA A 50 36.92 -4.17 22.87
N LEU A 51 37.25 -4.46 24.14
CA LEU A 51 36.38 -4.17 25.28
C LEU A 51 36.13 -2.67 25.41
N LEU A 52 37.19 -1.85 25.37
CA LEU A 52 37.07 -0.40 25.41
C LEU A 52 36.21 0.12 24.25
N ALA A 53 36.42 -0.37 23.03
CA ALA A 53 35.60 -0.01 21.88
C ALA A 53 34.11 -0.38 22.07
N VAL A 54 33.82 -1.60 22.56
CA VAL A 54 32.45 -2.05 22.83
C VAL A 54 31.81 -1.22 23.95
N THR A 55 32.52 -0.96 25.05
CA THR A 55 32.02 -0.13 26.15
C THR A 55 31.74 1.29 25.70
N TRP A 56 32.63 1.90 24.91
CA TRP A 56 32.42 3.22 24.33
C TRP A 56 31.17 3.26 23.44
N LEU A 57 30.98 2.27 22.58
CA LEU A 57 29.77 2.14 21.74
C LEU A 57 28.49 1.98 22.59
N LEU A 58 28.56 1.22 23.69
CA LEU A 58 27.43 1.06 24.61
C LEU A 58 27.10 2.36 25.34
N VAL A 59 28.11 3.09 25.82
CA VAL A 59 27.93 4.41 26.46
C VAL A 59 27.30 5.39 25.48
N LEU A 60 27.76 5.45 24.24
CA LEU A 60 27.16 6.29 23.19
C LEU A 60 25.70 5.92 22.93
N ARG A 61 25.36 4.63 22.89
CA ARG A 61 23.97 4.17 22.73
C ARG A 61 23.09 4.53 23.92
N VAL A 62 23.60 4.38 25.14
CA VAL A 62 22.86 4.76 26.36
C VAL A 62 22.67 6.28 26.39
N ALA A 63 23.69 7.08 26.07
CA ALA A 63 23.57 8.53 25.99
C ALA A 63 22.53 8.96 24.93
N ALA A 64 22.52 8.32 23.76
CA ALA A 64 21.52 8.57 22.72
C ALA A 64 20.10 8.22 23.18
N LEU A 65 19.93 7.10 23.89
CA LEU A 65 18.65 6.71 24.48
C LEU A 65 18.20 7.71 25.55
N LEU A 66 19.07 8.08 26.49
CA LEU A 66 18.75 9.06 27.53
C LEU A 66 18.34 10.41 26.92
N ARG A 67 19.03 10.86 25.85
CA ARG A 67 18.63 12.07 25.10
C ARG A 67 17.25 11.91 24.47
N LEU A 68 16.98 10.77 23.83
CA LEU A 68 15.69 10.47 23.22
C LEU A 68 14.57 10.51 24.28
N TRP A 69 14.81 9.96 25.47
CA TRP A 69 13.88 10.00 26.60
C TRP A 69 13.68 11.42 27.12
N ALA A 70 14.75 12.18 27.32
CA ALA A 70 14.69 13.55 27.84
C ALA A 70 13.91 14.50 26.92
N LEU A 71 14.13 14.40 25.60
CA LEU A 71 13.38 15.19 24.61
C LEU A 71 11.98 14.64 24.40
N GLY A 72 11.83 13.32 24.33
CA GLY A 72 10.54 12.64 24.17
C GLY A 72 9.59 12.95 25.32
N ALA A 73 10.06 13.01 26.57
CA ALA A 73 9.25 13.32 27.74
C ALA A 73 8.60 14.71 27.72
N ARG A 74 9.13 15.65 26.92
CA ARG A 74 8.56 17.00 26.74
C ARG A 74 7.31 17.00 25.85
N LEU A 75 7.12 15.94 25.07
CA LEU A 75 5.95 15.80 24.21
C LEU A 75 4.76 15.27 25.03
N PRO A 76 3.53 15.74 24.76
CA PRO A 76 2.32 15.24 25.42
C PRO A 76 2.07 13.77 25.06
N GLY A 77 1.65 12.96 26.03
CA GLY A 77 1.33 11.54 25.82
C GLY A 77 1.56 10.70 27.08
N PRO A 78 1.15 9.42 27.06
CA PRO A 78 1.26 8.53 28.22
C PRO A 78 2.72 8.35 28.68
N PRO A 79 3.00 8.25 29.99
CA PRO A 79 4.33 7.93 30.50
C PRO A 79 4.86 6.60 29.96
N ALA A 80 6.19 6.47 29.86
CA ALA A 80 6.83 5.25 29.38
C ALA A 80 6.68 4.13 30.42
N PHE A 81 5.70 3.24 30.25
CA PHE A 81 5.58 2.02 31.05
C PHE A 81 6.13 0.80 30.29
N PRO A 82 6.76 -0.17 30.99
CA PRO A 82 7.33 -1.36 30.35
C PRO A 82 6.32 -2.29 29.68
N ALA A 83 5.01 -2.05 29.84
CA ALA A 83 3.92 -2.85 29.28
C ALA A 83 2.99 -2.03 28.36
N ASP A 84 3.49 -0.95 27.74
CA ASP A 84 2.73 -0.19 26.74
C ASP A 84 2.39 -1.10 25.54
N PRO A 85 1.19 -1.03 24.95
CA PRO A 85 0.78 -1.98 23.96
C PRO A 85 1.65 -1.75 22.71
N GLY A 86 2.47 -2.74 22.36
CA GLY A 86 3.48 -2.61 21.30
C GLY A 86 2.88 -2.23 19.94
N LEU A 87 3.74 -2.09 18.92
CA LEU A 87 3.39 -1.65 17.55
C LEU A 87 2.12 -2.31 16.99
N ALA A 88 1.86 -3.57 17.34
CA ALA A 88 0.65 -4.29 16.97
C ALA A 88 -0.67 -3.63 17.43
N ALA A 89 -0.72 -2.92 18.56
CA ALA A 89 -1.92 -2.19 18.98
C ALA A 89 -2.10 -0.86 18.22
N VAL A 90 -1.01 -0.21 17.85
CA VAL A 90 -1.01 0.98 16.97
C VAL A 90 -1.46 0.60 15.56
N CYS A 91 -1.01 -0.55 15.04
CA CYS A 91 -1.38 -1.05 13.72
C CYS A 91 -2.77 -1.72 13.67
N ARG A 92 -3.31 -2.21 14.80
CA ARG A 92 -4.62 -2.88 14.86
C ARG A 92 -5.84 -1.93 14.80
N GLY A 93 -5.63 -0.62 14.65
CA GLY A 93 -6.68 0.30 14.23
C GLY A 93 -6.55 1.73 14.76
N ALA A 94 -7.25 2.65 14.10
CA ALA A 94 -7.29 4.06 14.46
C ALA A 94 -7.85 4.34 15.87
N GLY A 95 -8.55 3.39 16.48
CA GLY A 95 -9.21 3.56 17.79
C GLY A 95 -8.25 3.84 18.95
N TYR A 96 -7.04 3.26 18.96
CA TYR A 96 -6.07 3.54 20.03
C TYR A 96 -5.49 4.95 19.92
N LEU A 97 -5.00 5.32 18.72
CA LEU A 97 -4.50 6.67 18.45
C LEU A 97 -5.61 7.73 18.63
N SER A 98 -6.87 7.39 18.29
CA SER A 98 -8.03 8.27 18.53
C SER A 98 -8.18 8.62 20.00
N LYS A 99 -8.17 7.61 20.89
CA LYS A 99 -8.25 7.82 22.34
C LYS A 99 -7.12 8.69 22.86
N LEU A 100 -5.90 8.46 22.38
CA LEU A 100 -4.75 9.24 22.79
C LEU A 100 -4.86 10.70 22.32
N HIS A 101 -5.22 10.94 21.06
CA HIS A 101 -5.44 12.30 20.55
C HIS A 101 -6.58 13.01 21.28
N GLY A 102 -7.63 12.29 21.69
CA GLY A 102 -8.69 12.85 22.53
C GLY A 102 -8.23 13.25 23.94
N SER A 103 -7.19 12.59 24.47
CA SER A 103 -6.70 12.82 25.85
C SER A 103 -5.53 13.81 25.92
N TYR A 104 -4.65 13.80 24.92
CA TYR A 104 -3.37 14.51 24.94
C TYR A 104 -3.26 15.60 23.86
N GLY A 105 -4.22 15.69 22.95
CA GLY A 105 -4.29 16.74 21.93
C GLY A 105 -3.74 16.34 20.55
N PRO A 106 -3.42 17.32 19.69
CA PRO A 106 -3.15 17.10 18.26
C PRO A 106 -1.81 16.42 17.95
N VAL A 107 -0.85 16.50 18.87
CA VAL A 107 0.45 15.82 18.79
C VAL A 107 0.53 14.92 20.00
N VAL A 108 0.96 13.68 19.83
CA VAL A 108 0.99 12.67 20.90
C VAL A 108 2.23 11.81 20.78
N ARG A 109 2.97 11.63 21.88
CA ARG A 109 4.03 10.63 21.99
C ARG A 109 3.51 9.27 22.43
N LEU A 110 4.16 8.21 21.95
CA LEU A 110 3.95 6.83 22.35
C LEU A 110 5.30 6.10 22.35
N TRP A 111 5.56 5.28 23.37
CA TRP A 111 6.80 4.51 23.43
C TRP A 111 6.56 3.09 22.92
N LEU A 112 7.27 2.69 21.86
CA LEU A 112 7.28 1.33 21.34
C LEU A 112 8.40 0.54 22.02
N GLY A 113 8.19 0.25 23.30
CA GLY A 113 9.25 -0.26 24.18
C GLY A 113 10.27 0.82 24.56
N PRO A 114 11.41 0.45 25.16
CA PRO A 114 12.30 1.41 25.82
C PRO A 114 13.20 2.22 24.86
N SER A 115 13.21 1.88 23.57
CA SER A 115 14.20 2.44 22.62
C SER A 115 13.59 3.07 21.36
N GLN A 116 12.27 3.07 21.22
CA GLN A 116 11.58 3.62 20.06
C GLN A 116 10.50 4.59 20.51
N LEU A 117 10.66 5.85 20.13
CA LEU A 117 9.66 6.89 20.32
C LEU A 117 8.85 7.03 19.04
N LEU A 118 7.54 6.89 19.13
CA LEU A 118 6.59 7.21 18.08
C LEU A 118 5.89 8.52 18.43
N VAL A 119 5.76 9.42 17.46
CA VAL A 119 5.08 10.71 17.59
C VAL A 119 3.98 10.76 16.53
N SER A 120 2.73 10.74 17.00
CA SER A 120 1.53 10.81 16.19
C SER A 120 1.07 12.25 16.05
N VAL A 121 0.78 12.69 14.84
CA VAL A 121 0.34 14.07 14.53
C VAL A 121 -0.98 14.03 13.74
N LYS A 122 -2.02 14.68 14.28
CA LYS A 122 -3.34 14.80 13.64
C LYS A 122 -3.60 16.18 13.02
N ASP A 123 -3.01 17.25 13.56
CA ASP A 123 -3.27 18.63 13.09
C ASP A 123 -2.73 18.88 11.68
N SER A 124 -3.60 19.26 10.75
CA SER A 124 -3.29 19.51 9.34
C SER A 124 -2.16 20.53 9.13
N ARG A 125 -2.08 21.58 9.96
CA ARG A 125 -1.04 22.62 9.84
C ARG A 125 0.33 22.05 10.17
N VAL A 126 0.40 21.26 11.25
CA VAL A 126 1.62 20.55 11.68
C VAL A 126 2.00 19.48 10.67
N ILE A 127 1.01 18.76 10.12
CA ILE A 127 1.23 17.71 9.13
C ILE A 127 1.94 18.25 7.89
N LYS A 128 1.54 19.43 7.38
CA LYS A 128 2.19 20.04 6.22
C LYS A 128 3.67 20.29 6.44
N GLU A 129 4.00 20.90 7.57
CA GLU A 129 5.38 21.18 7.97
C GLU A 129 6.16 19.88 8.20
N LEU A 130 5.54 18.89 8.83
CA LEU A 130 6.13 17.57 9.04
C LEU A 130 6.45 16.88 7.71
N LEU A 131 5.53 16.86 6.76
CA LEU A 131 5.72 16.20 5.46
C LEU A 131 6.77 16.89 4.58
N THR A 132 7.07 18.16 4.83
CA THR A 132 8.14 18.90 4.15
C THR A 132 9.48 18.83 4.87
N LYS A 133 9.52 18.95 6.20
CA LYS A 133 10.76 18.99 6.99
C LYS A 133 11.29 17.63 7.41
N ALA A 134 10.43 16.63 7.59
CA ALA A 134 10.88 15.30 7.99
C ALA A 134 11.43 14.57 6.75
N GLU A 135 12.73 14.74 6.48
CA GLU A 135 13.43 13.87 5.55
C GLU A 135 13.48 12.43 6.12
N ASP A 136 13.74 11.46 5.24
CA ASP A 136 13.31 10.08 5.45
C ASP A 136 14.34 9.15 6.12
N LYS A 137 13.83 8.20 6.91
CA LYS A 137 14.53 6.98 7.33
C LYS A 137 13.55 5.80 7.25
N LEU A 138 14.07 4.63 6.87
CA LEU A 138 13.31 3.39 6.61
C LEU A 138 12.13 3.17 7.58
N PRO A 139 10.92 2.83 7.08
CA PRO A 139 9.83 2.40 7.95
C PRO A 139 10.23 1.15 8.73
N LEU A 140 9.55 0.87 9.85
CA LEU A 140 9.86 -0.30 10.71
C LEU A 140 9.83 -1.62 9.93
N THR A 141 8.96 -1.69 8.92
CA THR A 141 8.79 -2.83 8.01
C THR A 141 9.87 -2.92 6.93
N GLY A 142 10.63 -1.85 6.67
CA GLY A 142 11.59 -1.81 5.57
C GLY A 142 12.65 -2.91 5.64
N LYS A 143 13.03 -3.35 6.85
CA LYS A 143 14.02 -4.42 7.05
C LYS A 143 13.57 -5.76 6.46
N THR A 144 12.30 -6.12 6.57
CA THR A 144 11.79 -7.40 6.07
C THR A 144 11.54 -7.36 4.58
N TYR A 145 10.93 -6.27 4.09
CA TYR A 145 10.74 -6.08 2.65
C TYR A 145 12.05 -5.99 1.85
N ASN A 146 13.15 -5.53 2.46
CA ASN A 146 14.49 -5.55 1.83
C ASN A 146 14.93 -6.96 1.37
N LEU A 147 14.44 -8.03 1.99
CA LEU A 147 14.79 -9.39 1.57
C LEU A 147 14.24 -9.72 0.18
N ALA A 148 13.03 -9.25 -0.12
CA ALA A 148 12.38 -9.43 -1.42
C ALA A 148 12.79 -8.32 -2.41
N CYS A 149 12.68 -7.06 -2.01
CA CYS A 149 12.83 -5.90 -2.89
C CYS A 149 14.27 -5.36 -3.03
N GLY A 150 15.23 -5.94 -2.29
CA GLY A 150 16.60 -5.42 -2.24
C GLY A 150 16.74 -4.12 -1.42
N LYS A 151 17.99 -3.75 -1.12
CA LYS A 151 18.32 -2.59 -0.24
C LYS A 151 18.11 -1.23 -0.91
N LEU A 152 18.11 -1.19 -2.24
CA LEU A 152 17.97 0.02 -3.07
C LEU A 152 16.54 0.21 -3.62
N GLY A 153 15.57 -0.54 -3.10
CA GLY A 153 14.18 -0.49 -3.54
C GLY A 153 13.53 0.90 -3.38
N LEU A 154 12.79 1.32 -4.42
CA LEU A 154 12.10 2.62 -4.55
C LEU A 154 11.28 3.06 -3.32
N PHE A 155 10.70 2.11 -2.58
CA PHE A 155 9.77 2.35 -1.48
C PHE A 155 10.40 2.19 -0.10
N ILE A 156 11.63 1.67 -0.03
CA ILE A 156 12.23 1.20 1.21
C ILE A 156 13.56 1.92 1.52
N SER A 157 14.32 2.36 0.52
CA SER A 157 15.54 3.15 0.74
C SER A 157 15.25 4.59 1.20
N SER A 158 16.25 5.31 1.72
CA SER A 158 16.13 6.75 2.05
C SER A 158 15.80 7.59 0.81
N PHE A 159 15.10 8.72 0.99
CA PHE A 159 14.55 9.48 -0.14
C PHE A 159 15.64 10.00 -1.07
N GLU A 160 16.75 10.50 -0.50
CA GLU A 160 17.93 10.95 -1.25
C GLU A 160 18.42 9.91 -2.27
N LYS A 161 18.40 8.61 -1.92
CA LYS A 161 18.86 7.52 -2.80
C LYS A 161 17.87 7.15 -3.91
N VAL A 162 16.60 7.51 -3.77
CA VAL A 162 15.53 7.12 -4.70
C VAL A 162 14.88 8.30 -5.40
N LYS A 163 15.26 9.54 -5.05
CA LYS A 163 14.64 10.77 -5.55
C LYS A 163 14.57 10.81 -7.07
N SER A 164 15.72 10.76 -7.75
CA SER A 164 15.83 10.76 -9.22
C SER A 164 14.94 9.68 -9.85
N ARG A 165 15.06 8.43 -9.36
CA ARG A 165 14.31 7.27 -9.85
C ARG A 165 12.79 7.42 -9.66
N ARG A 166 12.35 7.99 -8.54
CA ARG A 166 10.92 8.25 -8.28
C ARG A 166 10.38 9.38 -9.15
N GLU A 167 11.14 10.46 -9.34
CA GLU A 167 10.75 11.57 -10.21
C GLU A 167 10.65 11.12 -11.67
N SER A 168 11.61 10.32 -12.13
CA SER A 168 11.60 9.71 -13.46
C SER A 168 10.42 8.75 -13.64
N LEU A 169 10.19 7.84 -12.68
CA LEU A 169 9.03 6.93 -12.71
C LEU A 169 7.69 7.69 -12.72
N LYS A 170 7.58 8.79 -11.95
CA LYS A 170 6.37 9.63 -11.94
C LYS A 170 6.13 10.23 -13.31
N SER A 171 7.14 10.87 -13.89
CA SER A 171 7.05 11.45 -15.24
C SER A 171 6.62 10.41 -16.27
N PHE A 172 7.20 9.21 -16.21
CA PHE A 172 6.86 8.12 -17.10
C PHE A 172 5.40 7.67 -16.97
N LEU A 173 4.93 7.46 -15.73
CA LEU A 173 3.55 7.10 -15.45
C LEU A 173 2.56 8.17 -15.93
N ASP A 174 2.91 9.45 -15.72
CA ASP A 174 2.06 10.57 -16.13
C ASP A 174 1.99 10.71 -17.66
N GLU A 175 3.11 10.51 -18.37
CA GLU A 175 3.20 10.54 -19.83
C GLU A 175 2.42 9.39 -20.48
N LYS A 176 2.58 8.16 -19.98
CA LYS A 176 1.84 6.98 -20.47
C LYS A 176 0.32 7.11 -20.36
N LEU A 177 -0.16 7.91 -19.42
CA LEU A 177 -1.59 8.19 -19.25
C LEU A 177 -2.08 9.35 -20.14
N SER A 178 -1.17 10.21 -20.63
CA SER A 178 -1.48 11.34 -21.51
C SER A 178 -1.42 11.00 -22.99
N VAL A 179 -0.51 10.11 -23.40
CA VAL A 179 -0.45 9.57 -24.75
C VAL A 179 -1.46 8.45 -24.80
N GLY A 180 -2.66 8.74 -25.31
CA GLY A 180 -3.81 7.85 -25.34
C GLY A 180 -3.41 6.38 -25.46
N ALA A 181 -3.48 5.65 -24.35
CA ALA A 181 -3.27 4.21 -24.27
C ALA A 181 -4.49 3.47 -24.88
N SER A 182 -4.90 3.91 -26.08
CA SER A 182 -6.11 3.59 -26.83
C SER A 182 -6.06 2.22 -27.52
N GLY A 183 -5.28 1.27 -26.99
CA GLY A 183 -5.23 -0.08 -27.55
C GLY A 183 -4.97 -1.19 -26.54
N SER A 184 -4.23 -0.92 -25.45
CA SER A 184 -3.94 -1.94 -24.43
C SER A 184 -4.97 -1.97 -23.29
N SER A 185 -5.56 -0.82 -22.95
CA SER A 185 -6.48 -0.69 -21.80
C SER A 185 -7.76 -1.51 -21.96
N PHE A 186 -8.28 -1.62 -23.20
CA PHE A 186 -9.50 -2.38 -23.48
C PHE A 186 -9.27 -3.90 -23.51
N LYS A 187 -8.11 -4.39 -23.96
CA LYS A 187 -7.77 -5.83 -23.86
C LYS A 187 -7.77 -6.30 -22.41
N ILE A 188 -7.19 -5.50 -21.51
CA ILE A 188 -7.11 -5.82 -20.08
C ILE A 188 -8.51 -5.94 -19.49
N ILE A 189 -9.37 -4.97 -19.79
CA ILE A 189 -10.74 -4.91 -19.27
C ILE A 189 -11.60 -6.02 -19.89
N GLN A 190 -11.50 -6.29 -21.19
CA GLN A 190 -12.22 -7.40 -21.84
C GLN A 190 -11.77 -8.75 -21.30
N ILE A 191 -10.47 -9.02 -21.18
CA ILE A 191 -9.97 -10.26 -20.57
C ILE A 191 -10.44 -10.39 -19.10
N ILE A 192 -10.53 -9.27 -18.39
CA ILE A 192 -11.09 -9.20 -17.03
C ILE A 192 -12.59 -9.52 -17.04
N LEU A 193 -13.36 -8.97 -17.96
CA LEU A 193 -14.80 -9.19 -18.09
C LEU A 193 -15.10 -10.63 -18.54
N ASP A 194 -14.39 -11.18 -19.52
CA ASP A 194 -14.48 -12.58 -19.94
C ASP A 194 -14.20 -13.53 -18.76
N ARG A 195 -13.23 -13.15 -17.91
CA ARG A 195 -12.93 -13.91 -16.68
C ARG A 195 -14.02 -13.73 -15.63
N ILE A 196 -14.68 -12.57 -15.55
CA ILE A 196 -15.87 -12.37 -14.73
C ILE A 196 -17.00 -13.26 -15.22
N ASP A 197 -17.28 -13.33 -16.52
CA ASP A 197 -18.30 -14.21 -17.10
C ASP A 197 -18.06 -15.68 -16.73
N SER A 198 -16.79 -16.10 -16.65
CA SER A 198 -16.42 -17.44 -16.18
C SER A 198 -16.61 -17.66 -14.67
N ILE A 199 -16.58 -16.58 -13.87
CA ILE A 199 -16.74 -16.59 -12.41
C ILE A 199 -18.20 -16.41 -12.01
N THR A 200 -18.98 -15.57 -12.72
CA THR A 200 -20.43 -15.35 -12.51
C THR A 200 -21.27 -16.55 -12.90
N ALA A 201 -20.69 -17.56 -13.57
CA ALA A 201 -21.25 -18.92 -13.59
C ALA A 201 -21.39 -19.52 -12.17
N ARG A 202 -20.70 -18.96 -11.17
CA ARG A 202 -20.99 -19.12 -9.74
C ARG A 202 -21.78 -17.89 -9.29
N ASP A 203 -22.95 -18.11 -8.69
CA ASP A 203 -23.92 -17.04 -8.35
C ASP A 203 -23.38 -15.91 -7.42
N PHE A 204 -22.16 -16.03 -6.87
CA PHE A 204 -21.60 -15.12 -5.87
C PHE A 204 -20.11 -14.86 -6.02
N LEU A 205 -19.68 -13.66 -5.61
CA LEU A 205 -18.31 -13.16 -5.72
C LEU A 205 -17.74 -12.77 -4.34
N ASP A 206 -16.61 -13.34 -3.94
CA ASP A 206 -15.85 -12.79 -2.81
C ASP A 206 -15.13 -11.50 -3.25
N CYS A 207 -15.60 -10.35 -2.75
CA CYS A 207 -15.07 -9.04 -3.09
C CYS A 207 -13.57 -8.91 -2.81
N ARG A 208 -13.04 -9.57 -1.78
CA ARG A 208 -11.61 -9.50 -1.43
C ARG A 208 -10.74 -10.22 -2.46
N SER A 209 -11.04 -11.49 -2.75
CA SER A 209 -10.30 -12.25 -3.76
C SER A 209 -10.43 -11.57 -5.12
N PHE A 210 -11.64 -11.11 -5.46
CA PHE A 210 -11.90 -10.42 -6.70
C PHE A 210 -11.07 -9.14 -6.85
N SER A 211 -11.11 -8.25 -5.86
CA SER A 211 -10.39 -6.99 -5.95
C SER A 211 -8.88 -7.18 -6.00
N GLN A 212 -8.35 -8.22 -5.35
CA GLN A 212 -6.95 -8.61 -5.42
C GLN A 212 -6.55 -9.05 -6.84
N HIS A 213 -7.31 -9.97 -7.44
CA HIS A 213 -7.04 -10.43 -8.80
C HIS A 213 -7.16 -9.29 -9.82
N MET A 214 -8.12 -8.39 -9.64
CA MET A 214 -8.26 -7.22 -10.52
C MET A 214 -7.07 -6.27 -10.39
N ALA A 215 -6.63 -5.98 -9.17
CA ALA A 215 -5.44 -5.18 -8.94
C ALA A 215 -4.18 -5.84 -9.51
N PHE A 216 -4.03 -7.16 -9.36
CA PHE A 216 -2.94 -7.94 -9.93
C PHE A 216 -2.88 -7.83 -11.45
N ASN A 217 -4.02 -7.99 -12.12
CA ASN A 217 -4.10 -7.88 -13.58
C ASN A 217 -3.84 -6.45 -14.05
N VAL A 218 -4.47 -5.44 -13.46
CA VAL A 218 -4.29 -4.03 -13.86
C VAL A 218 -2.85 -3.57 -13.68
N VAL A 219 -2.22 -3.90 -12.54
CA VAL A 219 -0.82 -3.50 -12.28
C VAL A 219 0.14 -4.33 -13.14
N GLY A 220 -0.06 -5.65 -13.22
CA GLY A 220 0.78 -6.55 -14.00
C GLY A 220 0.77 -6.24 -15.49
N SER A 221 -0.41 -6.02 -16.08
CA SER A 221 -0.52 -5.65 -17.49
C SER A 221 0.05 -4.26 -17.78
N ALA A 222 -0.10 -3.31 -16.85
CA ALA A 222 0.54 -2.01 -16.98
C ALA A 222 2.06 -2.16 -16.99
N LEU A 223 2.63 -2.97 -16.08
CA LEU A 223 4.07 -3.22 -16.01
C LEU A 223 4.60 -3.97 -17.24
N PHE A 224 4.00 -5.10 -17.60
CA PHE A 224 4.60 -6.08 -18.51
C PHE A 224 3.92 -6.17 -19.88
N GLY A 225 2.78 -5.51 -20.09
CA GLY A 225 2.00 -5.57 -21.32
C GLY A 225 1.40 -6.96 -21.57
N ASP A 226 1.24 -7.31 -22.85
CA ASP A 226 0.65 -8.58 -23.29
C ASP A 226 1.41 -9.82 -22.76
N ALA A 227 2.71 -9.68 -22.47
CA ALA A 227 3.55 -10.73 -21.89
C ALA A 227 3.03 -11.31 -20.57
N PHE A 228 2.31 -10.47 -19.82
CA PHE A 228 1.74 -10.83 -18.53
C PHE A 228 0.64 -11.88 -18.66
N PHE A 229 -0.26 -11.70 -19.63
CA PHE A 229 -1.43 -12.55 -19.79
C PHE A 229 -1.06 -13.96 -20.28
N ASP A 230 -0.02 -14.05 -21.09
CA ASP A 230 0.48 -15.34 -21.58
C ASP A 230 1.33 -16.08 -20.51
N TRP A 231 1.57 -15.50 -19.33
CA TRP A 231 2.52 -16.05 -18.37
C TRP A 231 1.88 -17.12 -17.48
N SER A 232 2.30 -18.37 -17.68
CA SER A 232 1.80 -19.53 -16.94
C SER A 232 1.95 -19.42 -15.42
N ASP A 233 3.01 -18.75 -14.95
CA ASP A 233 3.30 -18.66 -13.51
C ASP A 233 2.62 -17.46 -12.84
N ALA A 234 1.80 -16.68 -13.56
CA ALA A 234 1.17 -15.47 -13.03
C ALA A 234 0.36 -15.73 -11.74
N SER A 235 -0.44 -16.81 -11.72
CA SER A 235 -1.23 -17.16 -10.53
C SER A 235 -0.36 -17.55 -9.33
N ALA A 236 0.71 -18.34 -9.58
CA ALA A 236 1.66 -18.72 -8.54
C ALA A 236 2.46 -17.51 -8.02
N TYR A 237 2.78 -16.56 -8.91
CA TYR A 237 3.44 -15.31 -8.58
C TYR A 237 2.57 -14.42 -7.70
N GLU A 238 1.28 -14.30 -8.01
CA GLU A 238 0.31 -13.55 -7.18
C GLU A 238 0.23 -14.13 -5.76
N GLU A 239 0.00 -15.44 -5.63
CA GLU A 239 -0.12 -16.12 -4.33
C GLU A 239 1.16 -15.98 -3.49
N LEU A 240 2.31 -16.20 -4.13
CA LEU A 240 3.62 -16.07 -3.47
C LEU A 240 3.86 -14.64 -3.01
N MET A 241 3.53 -13.64 -3.85
CA MET A 241 3.69 -12.23 -3.50
C MET A 241 2.85 -11.83 -2.30
N MET A 242 1.58 -12.26 -2.27
CA MET A 242 0.68 -11.96 -1.15
C MET A 242 1.12 -12.67 0.14
N THR A 243 1.65 -13.88 0.02
CA THR A 243 2.25 -14.61 1.15
C THR A 243 3.48 -13.87 1.70
N VAL A 244 4.39 -13.44 0.82
CA VAL A 244 5.58 -12.66 1.20
C VAL A 244 5.18 -11.33 1.85
N ALA A 245 4.16 -10.64 1.33
CA ALA A 245 3.67 -9.39 1.90
C ALA A 245 3.13 -9.58 3.32
N LYS A 246 2.31 -10.62 3.54
CA LYS A 246 1.74 -10.96 4.85
C LYS A 246 2.82 -11.31 5.87
N ASP A 247 3.76 -12.17 5.49
CA ASP A 247 4.85 -12.59 6.36
C ASP A 247 5.80 -11.44 6.66
N ALA A 248 6.07 -10.55 5.70
CA ALA A 248 6.91 -9.36 5.91
C ALA A 248 6.38 -8.47 7.04
N CYS A 249 5.06 -8.26 7.10
CA CYS A 249 4.39 -7.53 8.18
C CYS A 249 4.56 -8.23 9.53
N PHE A 250 4.41 -9.55 9.58
CA PHE A 250 4.61 -10.32 10.81
C PHE A 250 6.07 -10.22 11.30
N TRP A 251 7.04 -10.47 10.43
CA TRP A 251 8.46 -10.44 10.78
C TRP A 251 8.96 -9.04 11.13
N ALA A 252 8.31 -7.98 10.62
CA ALA A 252 8.64 -6.60 10.96
C ALA A 252 8.38 -6.25 12.43
N SER A 253 7.56 -7.05 13.14
CA SER A 253 7.35 -6.88 14.57
C SER A 253 8.57 -7.23 15.43
N TYR A 254 9.55 -7.97 14.88
CA TYR A 254 10.77 -8.34 15.58
C TYR A 254 11.82 -7.23 15.44
N ALA A 255 12.35 -6.75 16.57
CA ALA A 255 13.43 -5.76 16.57
C ALA A 255 14.72 -6.28 15.89
N VAL A 256 14.98 -7.58 16.06
CA VAL A 256 16.10 -8.32 15.45
C VAL A 256 15.52 -9.49 14.66
N SER A 257 15.91 -9.59 13.39
CA SER A 257 15.50 -10.68 12.50
C SER A 257 15.81 -12.05 13.10
N PRO A 258 14.80 -12.90 13.36
CA PRO A 258 15.00 -14.16 14.08
C PRO A 258 15.49 -15.28 13.15
N PHE A 259 16.74 -15.19 12.68
CA PHE A 259 17.35 -16.13 11.72
C PHE A 259 17.44 -17.59 12.21
N TRP A 260 17.29 -17.79 13.52
CA TRP A 260 17.22 -19.10 14.16
C TRP A 260 15.84 -19.76 14.05
N LYS A 261 14.77 -19.01 13.79
CA LYS A 261 13.41 -19.58 13.64
C LYS A 261 13.24 -20.26 12.27
N PRO A 262 12.74 -21.51 12.21
CA PRO A 262 12.47 -22.21 10.96
C PRO A 262 11.55 -21.41 10.02
N ASP A 263 10.49 -20.79 10.56
CA ASP A 263 9.54 -20.02 9.75
C ASP A 263 10.18 -18.78 9.09
N TYR A 264 11.15 -18.15 9.75
CA TYR A 264 11.88 -17.02 9.15
C TYR A 264 12.82 -17.49 8.04
N ARG A 265 13.40 -18.70 8.17
CA ARG A 265 14.18 -19.32 7.08
C ARG A 265 13.27 -19.65 5.90
N ARG A 266 12.06 -20.18 6.14
CA ARG A 266 11.04 -20.38 5.11
C ARG A 266 10.69 -19.06 4.42
N TYR A 267 10.46 -17.98 5.16
CA TYR A 267 10.22 -16.65 4.60
C TYR A 267 11.35 -16.17 3.68
N ARG A 268 12.62 -16.40 4.05
CA ARG A 268 13.77 -16.08 3.18
C ARG A 268 13.73 -16.89 1.87
N THR A 269 13.36 -18.17 1.93
CA THR A 269 13.19 -19.01 0.74
C THR A 269 12.07 -18.49 -0.16
N LEU A 270 10.93 -18.11 0.43
CA LEU A 270 9.81 -17.51 -0.32
C LEU A 270 10.23 -16.20 -1.02
N CYS A 271 11.00 -15.34 -0.34
CA CYS A 271 11.55 -14.13 -0.95
C CYS A 271 12.48 -14.45 -2.14
N ALA A 272 13.31 -15.49 -2.02
CA ALA A 272 14.19 -15.92 -3.12
C ALA A 272 13.40 -16.48 -4.31
N GLN A 273 12.37 -17.29 -4.05
CA GLN A 273 11.46 -17.79 -5.11
C GLN A 273 10.74 -16.64 -5.82
N LEU A 274 10.30 -15.62 -5.08
CA LEU A 274 9.66 -14.45 -5.66
C LEU A 274 10.59 -13.69 -6.60
N LYS A 275 11.87 -13.54 -6.22
CA LYS A 275 12.90 -12.95 -7.09
C LYS A 275 13.09 -13.74 -8.38
N ILE A 276 13.15 -15.08 -8.29
CA ILE A 276 13.30 -15.96 -9.46
C ILE A 276 12.12 -15.80 -10.43
N LEU A 277 10.89 -15.82 -9.92
CA LEU A 277 9.70 -15.61 -10.77
C LEU A 277 9.68 -14.21 -11.39
N THR A 278 10.10 -13.18 -10.64
CA THR A 278 10.22 -11.80 -11.15
C THR A 278 11.22 -11.74 -12.31
N GLN A 279 12.37 -12.39 -12.17
CA GLN A 279 13.36 -12.49 -13.25
C GLN A 279 12.78 -13.19 -14.48
N GLY A 280 11.97 -14.24 -14.28
CA GLY A 280 11.28 -14.96 -15.34
C GLY A 280 10.36 -14.07 -16.17
N ILE A 281 9.46 -13.31 -15.54
CA ILE A 281 8.55 -12.41 -16.26
C ILE A 281 9.29 -11.23 -16.92
N VAL A 282 10.34 -10.70 -16.28
CA VAL A 282 11.19 -9.66 -16.88
C VAL A 282 11.87 -10.17 -18.14
N ALA A 283 12.45 -11.37 -18.11
CA ALA A 283 13.07 -11.99 -19.26
C ALA A 283 12.05 -12.25 -20.38
N LYS A 284 10.87 -12.75 -20.03
CA LYS A 284 9.78 -12.99 -20.99
C LYS A 284 9.33 -11.70 -21.68
N SER A 285 9.11 -10.64 -20.90
CA SER A 285 8.70 -9.33 -21.42
C SER A 285 9.78 -8.76 -22.36
N ARG A 286 11.05 -8.81 -21.96
CA ARG A 286 12.19 -8.41 -22.82
C ARG A 286 12.23 -9.20 -24.15
N ASN A 287 12.02 -10.51 -24.10
CA ASN A 287 12.09 -11.36 -25.29
C ASN A 287 10.94 -11.09 -26.26
N GLN A 288 9.71 -10.95 -25.78
CA GLN A 288 8.57 -10.62 -26.64
C GLN A 288 8.72 -9.24 -27.29
N ASN A 289 9.24 -8.25 -26.55
CA ASN A 289 9.49 -6.90 -27.07
C ASN A 289 10.70 -6.87 -28.04
N GLY A 290 11.73 -7.67 -27.79
CA GLY A 290 12.84 -7.90 -28.72
C GLY A 290 12.38 -8.53 -30.05
N VAL A 291 11.46 -9.48 -30.00
CA VAL A 291 10.84 -10.06 -31.20
C VAL A 291 9.98 -9.03 -31.94
N LEU A 292 9.21 -8.19 -31.22
CA LEU A 292 8.42 -7.12 -31.83
C LEU A 292 9.29 -6.09 -32.59
N SER A 293 10.42 -5.68 -32.00
CA SER A 293 11.36 -4.74 -32.64
C SER A 293 12.07 -5.32 -33.87
N LEU A 294 12.30 -6.63 -33.92
CA LEU A 294 12.82 -7.33 -35.11
C LEU A 294 11.76 -7.45 -36.22
N ILE A 295 10.49 -7.67 -35.85
CA ILE A 295 9.37 -7.72 -36.80
C ILE A 295 9.14 -6.34 -37.42
N ASP A 296 9.16 -5.26 -36.63
CA ASP A 296 9.06 -3.89 -37.14
C ASP A 296 10.19 -3.56 -38.12
N MET A 297 11.44 -3.93 -37.80
CA MET A 297 12.59 -3.75 -38.70
C MET A 297 12.46 -4.51 -40.03
N SER A 298 11.88 -5.71 -40.03
CA SER A 298 11.64 -6.49 -41.26
C SER A 298 10.48 -5.93 -42.10
N SER A 299 9.48 -5.31 -41.46
CA SER A 299 8.35 -4.67 -42.14
C SER A 299 8.69 -3.28 -42.69
N CYS A 300 9.65 -2.57 -42.10
CA CYS A 300 10.15 -1.27 -42.58
C CYS A 300 10.98 -1.34 -43.87
N GLN A 301 11.32 -2.53 -44.39
CA GLN A 301 11.93 -2.66 -45.73
C GLN A 301 10.89 -2.58 -46.88
N ARG A 302 9.59 -2.46 -46.60
CA ARG A 302 8.54 -2.53 -47.64
C ARG A 302 7.61 -1.32 -47.77
N SER A 303 7.81 -0.24 -47.01
CA SER A 303 6.99 0.98 -47.14
C SER A 303 7.86 2.22 -46.90
N GLU A 304 8.29 2.85 -47.99
CA GLU A 304 8.81 4.22 -47.94
C GLU A 304 7.64 5.22 -47.94
N ARG A 305 7.76 6.24 -47.08
CA ARG A 305 6.91 7.44 -46.91
C ARG A 305 5.57 7.23 -46.17
N GLY A 306 5.67 7.25 -44.84
CA GLY A 306 4.61 7.58 -43.90
C GLY A 306 5.22 8.05 -42.58
N ILE A 307 4.64 9.09 -41.97
CA ILE A 307 5.08 9.68 -40.70
C ILE A 307 5.23 8.58 -39.64
N LYS A 308 6.41 8.51 -39.01
CA LYS A 308 6.69 7.56 -37.92
C LYS A 308 5.77 7.88 -36.73
N ASP A 309 4.84 6.99 -36.44
CA ASP A 309 4.12 6.98 -35.16
C ASP A 309 5.00 6.24 -34.12
N PRO A 310 5.59 6.91 -33.11
CA PRO A 310 6.57 6.30 -32.22
C PRO A 310 5.98 5.36 -31.16
N CYS A 311 4.65 5.23 -31.08
CA CYS A 311 3.97 4.82 -29.85
C CYS A 311 3.11 3.55 -29.96
N ARG A 312 3.49 2.58 -30.79
CA ARG A 312 2.88 1.23 -30.71
C ARG A 312 3.50 0.43 -29.54
N GLY A 313 2.74 0.26 -28.46
CA GLY A 313 2.81 -0.95 -27.61
C GLY A 313 4.00 -1.14 -26.66
N VAL A 314 4.81 -0.12 -26.35
CA VAL A 314 5.94 -0.28 -25.40
C VAL A 314 5.44 -0.55 -23.97
N SER A 315 5.84 -1.65 -23.33
CA SER A 315 5.47 -1.96 -21.93
C SER A 315 6.02 -0.91 -20.95
N LEU A 316 5.40 -0.72 -19.78
CA LEU A 316 5.95 0.19 -18.75
C LEU A 316 7.34 -0.28 -18.33
N LEU A 317 7.60 -1.59 -18.33
CA LEU A 317 8.91 -2.18 -18.11
C LEU A 317 9.95 -1.69 -19.12
N ASP A 318 9.65 -1.67 -20.42
CA ASP A 318 10.59 -1.19 -21.44
C ASP A 318 10.89 0.29 -21.29
N GLY A 319 9.87 1.11 -20.98
CA GLY A 319 10.06 2.51 -20.68
C GLY A 319 10.88 2.72 -19.41
N VAL A 320 10.61 1.97 -18.35
CA VAL A 320 11.31 2.03 -17.07
C VAL A 320 12.75 1.49 -17.13
N ILE A 321 13.02 0.52 -18.01
CA ILE A 321 14.37 0.00 -18.28
C ILE A 321 15.14 0.92 -19.24
N SER A 322 14.50 1.40 -20.32
CA SER A 322 15.15 2.20 -21.38
C SER A 322 15.40 3.65 -20.97
N SER A 323 14.52 4.25 -20.15
CA SER A 323 14.68 5.61 -19.62
C SER A 323 15.67 5.72 -18.45
N ARG A 324 16.33 4.61 -18.07
CA ARG A 324 17.17 4.50 -16.87
C ARG A 324 16.42 4.80 -15.56
N CYS A 325 15.07 4.79 -15.53
CA CYS A 325 14.27 5.00 -14.31
C CYS A 325 14.70 4.14 -13.12
N LEU A 326 15.20 2.92 -13.35
CA LEU A 326 15.68 2.01 -12.29
C LEU A 326 17.20 1.83 -12.25
N ASN A 327 17.94 2.45 -13.17
CA ASN A 327 19.36 2.17 -13.42
C ASN A 327 20.20 3.43 -13.20
N GLU A 328 20.32 3.88 -11.96
CA GLU A 328 21.36 4.84 -11.59
C GLU A 328 21.94 4.44 -10.23
N ALA A 329 23.28 4.22 -10.21
CA ALA A 329 24.14 3.93 -9.06
C ALA A 329 24.46 2.45 -8.71
N ALA A 330 24.69 1.61 -9.71
CA ALA A 330 25.35 0.32 -9.51
C ALA A 330 26.71 0.28 -10.23
N GLU A 331 27.81 0.29 -9.47
CA GLU A 331 29.09 -0.19 -9.98
C GLU A 331 28.95 -1.70 -10.27
N GLY A 332 28.78 -2.04 -11.55
CA GLY A 332 28.71 -3.43 -12.05
C GLY A 332 27.33 -3.90 -12.53
N ALA A 333 27.31 -4.72 -13.58
CA ALA A 333 26.10 -5.18 -14.27
C ALA A 333 25.16 -6.06 -13.42
N LEU A 334 25.71 -6.90 -12.52
CA LEU A 334 24.93 -7.79 -11.64
C LEU A 334 24.15 -7.04 -10.55
N SER A 335 24.65 -5.90 -10.07
CA SER A 335 23.96 -5.05 -9.09
C SER A 335 22.79 -4.29 -9.70
N SER A 336 22.83 -4.05 -11.02
CA SER A 336 21.76 -3.37 -11.77
C SER A 336 20.53 -4.27 -11.94
N GLU A 337 20.71 -5.56 -12.27
CA GLU A 337 19.55 -6.47 -12.45
C GLU A 337 18.83 -6.83 -11.15
N GLU A 338 19.57 -7.02 -10.04
CA GLU A 338 18.93 -7.26 -8.74
C GLU A 338 18.13 -6.03 -8.28
N GLU A 339 18.61 -4.83 -8.60
CA GLU A 339 17.91 -3.58 -8.31
C GLU A 339 16.65 -3.40 -9.16
N ILE A 340 16.69 -3.70 -10.46
CA ILE A 340 15.52 -3.71 -11.34
C ILE A 340 14.45 -4.66 -10.80
N CYS A 341 14.82 -5.92 -10.53
CA CYS A 341 13.88 -6.92 -10.02
C CYS A 341 13.31 -6.50 -8.67
N GLY A 342 14.15 -5.97 -7.78
CA GLY A 342 13.73 -5.47 -6.48
C GLY A 342 12.72 -4.32 -6.56
N ASN A 343 12.94 -3.39 -7.49
CA ASN A 343 12.02 -2.29 -7.76
C ASN A 343 10.69 -2.75 -8.37
N ILE A 344 10.72 -3.73 -9.27
CA ILE A 344 9.51 -4.34 -9.85
C ILE A 344 8.68 -5.07 -8.79
N ILE A 345 9.32 -5.86 -7.92
CA ILE A 345 8.65 -6.50 -6.78
C ILE A 345 8.01 -5.43 -5.90
N GLY A 346 8.73 -4.35 -5.61
CA GLY A 346 8.21 -3.22 -4.85
C GLY A 346 6.99 -2.57 -5.50
N LEU A 347 7.04 -2.30 -6.80
CA LEU A 347 5.94 -1.71 -7.57
C LEU A 347 4.71 -2.61 -7.60
N MET A 348 4.89 -3.90 -7.88
CA MET A 348 3.81 -4.88 -7.85
C MET A 348 3.18 -4.97 -6.46
N LEU A 349 3.99 -5.18 -5.41
CA LEU A 349 3.48 -5.39 -4.06
C LEU A 349 2.71 -4.17 -3.53
N HIS A 350 3.25 -2.97 -3.72
CA HIS A 350 2.57 -1.73 -3.32
C HIS A 350 1.37 -1.42 -4.21
N GLY A 351 1.47 -1.63 -5.53
CA GLY A 351 0.38 -1.41 -6.47
C GLY A 351 -0.81 -2.33 -6.20
N ILE A 352 -0.57 -3.64 -6.08
CA ILE A 352 -1.62 -4.65 -5.89
C ILE A 352 -2.36 -4.43 -4.59
N SER A 353 -1.63 -4.37 -3.46
CA SER A 353 -2.26 -4.26 -2.14
C SER A 353 -3.09 -2.99 -1.99
N THR A 354 -2.63 -1.86 -2.53
CA THR A 354 -3.33 -0.58 -2.43
C THR A 354 -4.53 -0.50 -3.39
N CYS A 355 -4.36 -0.92 -4.64
CA CYS A 355 -5.45 -0.96 -5.63
C CYS A 355 -6.53 -1.97 -5.23
N ALA A 356 -6.18 -3.14 -4.71
CA ALA A 356 -7.15 -4.15 -4.27
C ALA A 356 -8.04 -3.63 -3.13
N ASN A 357 -7.46 -2.92 -2.16
CA ASN A 357 -8.21 -2.29 -1.09
C ASN A 357 -9.15 -1.21 -1.62
N LEU A 358 -8.70 -0.38 -2.56
CA LEU A 358 -9.50 0.69 -3.14
C LEU A 358 -10.65 0.14 -4.00
N ILE A 359 -10.37 -0.83 -4.88
CA ILE A 359 -11.38 -1.53 -5.68
C ILE A 359 -12.42 -2.18 -4.77
N GLY A 360 -11.98 -2.97 -3.78
CA GLY A 360 -12.88 -3.64 -2.84
C GLY A 360 -13.75 -2.67 -2.05
N ASN A 361 -13.19 -1.53 -1.62
CA ASN A 361 -13.95 -0.49 -0.96
C ASN A 361 -14.99 0.14 -1.89
N ILE A 362 -14.62 0.50 -3.12
CA ILE A 362 -15.57 1.07 -4.09
C ILE A 362 -16.73 0.08 -4.32
N LEU A 363 -16.43 -1.17 -4.66
CA LEU A 363 -17.46 -2.20 -4.91
C LEU A 363 -18.38 -2.38 -3.69
N THR A 364 -17.82 -2.43 -2.49
CA THR A 364 -18.59 -2.54 -1.25
C THR A 364 -19.49 -1.32 -1.04
N ARG A 365 -19.00 -0.11 -1.29
CA ARG A 365 -19.78 1.13 -1.15
C ARG A 365 -20.89 1.20 -2.19
N LEU A 366 -20.63 0.83 -3.44
CA LEU A 366 -21.64 0.83 -4.49
C LEU A 366 -22.76 -0.18 -4.21
N ALA A 367 -22.41 -1.35 -3.68
CA ALA A 367 -23.40 -2.35 -3.26
C ALA A 367 -24.22 -1.88 -2.03
N LEU A 368 -23.67 -1.02 -1.17
CA LEU A 368 -24.37 -0.42 -0.02
C LEU A 368 -25.21 0.81 -0.36
N TYR A 369 -24.83 1.56 -1.41
CA TYR A 369 -25.44 2.83 -1.78
C TYR A 369 -25.95 2.78 -3.23
N ALA A 370 -27.06 2.06 -3.43
CA ALA A 370 -27.66 1.83 -4.75
C ALA A 370 -27.97 3.14 -5.50
N ASN A 371 -28.39 4.20 -4.80
CA ASN A 371 -28.62 5.52 -5.37
C ASN A 371 -27.37 6.10 -6.05
N PHE A 372 -26.19 5.94 -5.44
CA PHE A 372 -24.93 6.39 -6.05
C PHE A 372 -24.49 5.46 -7.18
N GLN A 373 -24.74 4.16 -7.10
CA GLN A 373 -24.51 3.23 -8.20
C GLN A 373 -25.36 3.60 -9.44
N CYS A 374 -26.66 3.91 -9.27
CA CYS A 374 -27.52 4.35 -10.37
C CYS A 374 -27.03 5.67 -10.98
N GLN A 375 -26.66 6.64 -10.15
CA GLN A 375 -26.14 7.93 -10.62
C GLN A 375 -24.82 7.76 -11.41
N LEU A 376 -23.92 6.86 -10.95
CA LEU A 376 -22.71 6.51 -11.69
C LEU A 376 -23.03 5.85 -13.01
N HIS A 377 -23.94 4.87 -13.02
CA HIS A 377 -24.34 4.20 -14.24
C HIS A 377 -24.90 5.19 -15.27
N SER A 378 -25.76 6.13 -14.85
CA SER A 378 -26.25 7.19 -15.73
C SER A 378 -25.13 8.09 -16.28
N GLU A 379 -24.14 8.47 -15.45
CA GLU A 379 -22.97 9.24 -15.90
C GLU A 379 -22.12 8.46 -16.91
N ILE A 380 -21.88 7.16 -16.65
CA ILE A 380 -21.10 6.28 -17.51
C ILE A 380 -21.78 6.10 -18.86
N VAL A 381 -23.08 5.79 -18.87
CA VAL A 381 -23.86 5.62 -20.11
C VAL A 381 -23.90 6.92 -20.92
N ALA A 382 -24.02 8.07 -20.27
CA ALA A 382 -23.99 9.37 -20.95
C ALA A 382 -22.60 9.73 -21.49
N GLY A 383 -21.52 9.34 -20.80
CA GLY A 383 -20.14 9.62 -21.16
C GLY A 383 -19.56 8.71 -22.24
N CYS A 384 -20.10 7.49 -22.36
CA CYS A 384 -19.74 6.54 -23.41
C CYS A 384 -20.62 6.80 -24.65
N HIS A 385 -20.03 7.39 -25.70
CA HIS A 385 -20.67 7.37 -27.02
C HIS A 385 -20.85 5.93 -27.53
N GLU A 386 -21.56 5.68 -28.63
CA GLU A 386 -21.83 4.35 -29.23
C GLU A 386 -20.59 3.44 -29.48
N SER A 387 -19.38 3.91 -29.19
CA SER A 387 -18.17 3.11 -29.20
C SER A 387 -18.18 2.04 -28.11
N SER A 388 -17.78 0.83 -28.49
CA SER A 388 -17.57 -0.26 -27.54
C SER A 388 -16.42 -0.01 -26.57
N GLU A 389 -15.47 0.89 -26.91
CA GLU A 389 -14.21 1.10 -26.20
C GLU A 389 -14.21 2.39 -25.34
N LEU A 390 -14.00 2.22 -24.03
CA LEU A 390 -13.86 3.31 -23.07
C LEU A 390 -12.42 3.87 -23.09
N LYS A 391 -12.28 5.17 -23.33
CA LYS A 391 -10.97 5.86 -23.35
C LYS A 391 -10.72 6.62 -22.06
N ILE A 392 -9.45 6.93 -21.78
CA ILE A 392 -9.05 7.77 -20.65
C ILE A 392 -9.79 9.11 -20.69
N ASP A 393 -9.87 9.74 -21.86
CA ASP A 393 -10.55 11.03 -22.03
C ASP A 393 -12.05 10.98 -21.67
N ASP A 394 -12.69 9.82 -21.82
CA ASP A 394 -14.09 9.63 -21.43
C ASP A 394 -14.21 9.59 -19.90
N VAL A 395 -13.32 8.83 -19.23
CA VAL A 395 -13.23 8.75 -17.77
C VAL A 395 -12.93 10.12 -17.14
N LEU A 396 -12.08 10.93 -17.78
CA LEU A 396 -11.78 12.28 -17.32
C LEU A 396 -13.01 13.22 -17.31
N ARG A 397 -14.03 12.91 -18.11
CA ARG A 397 -15.31 13.64 -18.12
C ARG A 397 -16.32 13.11 -17.08
N MET A 398 -16.11 11.91 -16.54
CA MET A 398 -16.96 11.27 -15.53
C MET A 398 -16.59 11.78 -14.13
N LYS A 399 -17.08 12.98 -13.78
CA LYS A 399 -16.71 13.68 -12.54
C LYS A 399 -17.22 12.94 -11.30
N PHE A 400 -18.42 12.38 -11.34
CA PHE A 400 -19.00 11.65 -10.22
C PHE A 400 -18.27 10.33 -9.96
N LEU A 401 -17.82 9.65 -11.01
CA LEU A 401 -16.94 8.48 -10.92
C LEU A 401 -15.61 8.81 -10.24
N LEU A 402 -14.94 9.86 -10.68
CA LEU A 402 -13.66 10.29 -10.08
C LEU A 402 -13.85 10.74 -8.63
N ALA A 403 -14.94 11.45 -8.33
CA ALA A 403 -15.34 11.80 -6.97
C ALA A 403 -15.58 10.56 -6.08
N THR A 404 -16.21 9.52 -6.63
CA THR A 404 -16.46 8.25 -5.95
C THR A 404 -15.16 7.52 -5.61
N VAL A 405 -14.20 7.49 -6.52
CA VAL A 405 -12.88 6.92 -6.28
C VAL A 405 -12.16 7.68 -5.16
N CYS A 406 -12.17 9.01 -5.20
CA CYS A 406 -11.54 9.86 -4.18
C CYS A 406 -12.19 9.70 -2.79
N GLU A 407 -13.52 9.69 -2.72
CA GLU A 407 -14.25 9.48 -1.46
C GLU A 407 -14.02 8.09 -0.88
N SER A 408 -13.91 7.08 -1.75
CA SER A 408 -13.54 5.73 -1.33
C SER A 408 -12.11 5.71 -0.78
N ALA A 409 -11.15 6.34 -1.45
CA ALA A 409 -9.78 6.44 -0.94
C ALA A 409 -9.69 7.21 0.38
N ARG A 410 -10.52 8.25 0.58
CA ARG A 410 -10.61 9.03 1.83
C ARG A 410 -11.07 8.17 3.00
N LEU A 411 -12.19 7.46 2.83
CA LEU A 411 -12.81 6.70 3.92
C LEU A 411 -12.11 5.40 4.24
N LEU A 412 -11.48 4.75 3.25
CA LEU A 412 -10.63 3.59 3.49
C LEU A 412 -9.29 3.77 2.78
N PRO A 413 -8.37 4.55 3.36
CA PRO A 413 -7.03 4.70 2.83
C PRO A 413 -6.31 3.35 2.81
N ALA A 414 -5.43 3.16 1.84
CA ALA A 414 -4.77 1.88 1.62
C ALA A 414 -3.87 1.43 2.79
N GLY A 415 -3.41 2.37 3.63
CA GLY A 415 -2.67 2.10 4.85
C GLY A 415 -3.21 2.94 6.02
N PRO A 416 -3.08 2.47 7.27
CA PRO A 416 -3.62 3.18 8.43
C PRO A 416 -2.80 4.42 8.83
N LEU A 417 -1.51 4.46 8.47
CA LEU A 417 -0.55 5.49 8.89
C LEU A 417 0.27 5.98 7.69
N LEU A 418 0.50 7.29 7.58
CA LEU A 418 1.67 7.79 6.85
C LEU A 418 2.83 7.88 7.83
N GLN A 419 3.90 7.13 7.55
CA GLN A 419 5.11 7.15 8.37
C GLN A 419 6.18 8.05 7.75
N ARG A 420 6.83 8.84 8.60
CA ARG A 420 8.13 9.49 8.38
C ARG A 420 9.02 9.07 9.56
N CYS A 421 10.34 9.09 9.43
CA CYS A 421 11.23 8.83 10.55
C CYS A 421 12.17 10.01 10.68
N SER A 422 12.19 10.64 11.86
CA SER A 422 13.03 11.79 12.15
C SER A 422 14.52 11.45 11.95
N LEU A 423 15.21 12.41 11.38
CA LEU A 423 16.54 12.34 10.78
C LEU A 423 17.67 12.13 11.80
N GLN A 424 18.91 12.24 11.31
CA GLN A 424 20.09 12.48 12.15
C GLN A 424 19.94 13.72 13.05
N GLN A 425 18.97 14.59 12.78
CA GLN A 425 18.77 15.88 13.44
C GLN A 425 17.36 16.01 14.01
N ASP A 426 17.23 16.86 15.03
CA ASP A 426 15.95 17.17 15.68
C ASP A 426 15.10 18.06 14.74
N VAL A 427 13.79 17.80 14.67
CA VAL A 427 12.86 18.53 13.81
C VAL A 427 11.99 19.44 14.68
N SER A 428 12.03 20.75 14.41
CA SER A 428 11.16 21.72 15.08
C SER A 428 9.91 22.01 14.25
N LEU A 429 8.74 21.77 14.84
CA LEU A 429 7.40 22.01 14.29
C LEU A 429 6.69 23.14 15.05
N ASN A 430 5.98 24.01 14.34
CA ASN A 430 5.19 25.14 14.85
C ASN A 430 5.94 25.97 15.91
N SER A 431 7.26 26.13 15.77
CA SER A 431 8.20 26.84 16.66
C SER A 431 8.28 26.41 18.14
N SER A 432 7.38 25.56 18.63
CA SER A 432 7.27 25.16 20.05
C SER A 432 7.44 23.66 20.29
N ILE A 433 7.35 22.83 19.25
CA ILE A 433 7.41 21.37 19.35
C ILE A 433 8.72 20.89 18.72
N THR A 434 9.61 20.31 19.52
CA THR A 434 10.84 19.70 19.02
C THR A 434 10.74 18.18 19.08
N ILE A 435 10.81 17.53 17.92
CA ILE A 435 10.86 16.09 17.77
C ILE A 435 12.32 15.64 17.73
N PRO A 436 12.75 14.75 18.64
CA PRO A 436 14.13 14.28 18.66
C PRO A 436 14.49 13.43 17.43
N ALA A 437 15.75 13.51 17.03
CA ALA A 437 16.39 12.62 16.06
C ALA A 437 16.14 11.15 16.43
N GLY A 438 15.78 10.33 15.44
CA GLY A 438 15.48 8.91 15.63
C GLY A 438 14.06 8.57 16.10
N ALA A 439 13.20 9.56 16.38
CA ALA A 439 11.78 9.34 16.59
C ALA A 439 11.06 8.93 15.29
N ILE A 440 10.01 8.12 15.41
CA ILE A 440 9.14 7.71 14.30
C ILE A 440 7.95 8.64 14.28
N LEU A 441 7.75 9.35 13.17
CA LEU A 441 6.64 10.25 12.97
C LEU A 441 5.51 9.54 12.23
N VAL A 442 4.30 9.61 12.73
CA VAL A 442 3.14 9.00 12.06
C VAL A 442 1.97 9.96 11.97
N ILE A 443 1.24 9.87 10.86
CA ILE A 443 -0.01 10.57 10.65
C ILE A 443 -1.11 9.49 10.58
N PRO A 444 -2.05 9.45 11.53
CA PRO A 444 -3.15 8.51 11.51
C PRO A 444 -4.18 8.92 10.45
N LEU A 445 -4.08 8.31 9.26
CA LEU A 445 -4.84 8.74 8.09
C LEU A 445 -6.34 8.75 8.35
N HIS A 446 -6.89 7.72 8.97
CA HIS A 446 -8.33 7.66 9.29
C HIS A 446 -8.80 8.81 10.19
N LEU A 447 -7.97 9.29 11.12
CA LEU A 447 -8.36 10.40 12.01
C LEU A 447 -8.33 11.75 11.30
N VAL A 448 -7.43 11.91 10.32
CA VAL A 448 -7.32 13.14 9.51
C VAL A 448 -8.37 13.14 8.41
N GLN A 449 -8.54 12.01 7.72
CA GLN A 449 -9.48 11.86 6.61
C GLN A 449 -10.94 11.93 7.07
N MET A 450 -11.25 11.63 8.34
CA MET A 450 -12.62 11.69 8.89
C MET A 450 -12.78 12.77 9.96
N ASP A 451 -11.89 13.77 10.01
CA ASP A 451 -12.01 14.85 10.99
C ASP A 451 -13.19 15.76 10.66
N ALA A 452 -14.18 15.87 11.56
CA ALA A 452 -15.39 16.65 11.32
C ALA A 452 -15.12 18.14 11.15
N SER A 453 -14.07 18.68 11.79
CA SER A 453 -13.64 20.07 11.62
C SER A 453 -13.20 20.39 10.19
N THR A 454 -12.67 19.39 9.47
CA THR A 454 -12.19 19.54 8.10
C THR A 454 -13.24 19.10 7.10
N TRP A 455 -13.84 17.93 7.32
CA TRP A 455 -14.68 17.25 6.34
C TRP A 455 -16.17 17.49 6.56
N GLY A 456 -16.57 18.16 7.64
CA GLY A 456 -17.96 18.43 8.01
C GLY A 456 -18.58 17.37 8.90
N ASN A 457 -19.82 17.59 9.34
CA ASN A 457 -20.51 16.68 10.27
C ASN A 457 -20.77 15.28 9.69
N ASP A 458 -20.79 15.16 8.37
CA ASP A 458 -20.94 13.89 7.63
C ASP A 458 -19.57 13.27 7.26
N ALA A 459 -18.46 13.66 7.91
CA ALA A 459 -17.12 13.19 7.61
C ALA A 459 -16.96 11.65 7.59
N CYS A 460 -17.70 10.93 8.42
CA CYS A 460 -17.67 9.47 8.48
C CYS A 460 -18.60 8.79 7.46
N GLN A 461 -19.43 9.57 6.76
CA GLN A 461 -20.38 9.05 5.77
C GLN A 461 -19.75 9.07 4.38
N PHE A 462 -20.12 8.07 3.56
CA PHE A 462 -19.74 8.02 2.16
C PHE A 462 -20.59 9.02 1.35
N ASN A 463 -19.95 10.08 0.87
CA ASN A 463 -20.60 11.15 0.13
C ASN A 463 -19.71 11.66 -1.02
N PRO A 464 -19.79 11.05 -2.22
CA PRO A 464 -19.01 11.49 -3.38
C PRO A 464 -19.29 12.94 -3.79
N ASN A 465 -20.50 13.45 -3.55
CA ASN A 465 -20.87 14.84 -3.87
C ASN A 465 -19.99 15.88 -3.15
N ARG A 466 -19.29 15.48 -2.09
CA ARG A 466 -18.31 16.35 -1.41
C ARG A 466 -17.19 16.83 -2.34
N PHE A 467 -16.81 16.00 -3.32
CA PHE A 467 -15.80 16.32 -4.32
C PHE A 467 -16.36 16.99 -5.58
N LEU A 468 -17.67 17.27 -5.63
CA LEU A 468 -18.33 17.92 -6.78
C LEU A 468 -18.69 19.40 -6.54
N LYS A 469 -18.51 19.92 -5.33
CA LYS A 469 -18.90 21.31 -4.98
C LYS A 469 -18.11 22.34 -5.80
N LYS A 470 -18.74 23.46 -6.16
CA LYS A 470 -18.27 24.50 -7.12
C LYS A 470 -16.86 25.06 -6.84
N ASP A 471 -16.35 24.96 -5.62
CA ASP A 471 -15.01 25.43 -5.23
C ASP A 471 -13.89 24.45 -5.63
N ILE A 472 -14.23 23.40 -6.36
CA ILE A 472 -13.35 22.38 -6.92
C ILE A 472 -13.31 22.55 -8.45
N ASN A 473 -12.32 23.31 -8.93
CA ASN A 473 -12.13 23.45 -10.37
C ASN A 473 -11.47 22.20 -10.97
N PHE A 474 -12.28 21.37 -11.62
CA PHE A 474 -11.85 20.11 -12.22
C PHE A 474 -10.86 20.31 -13.39
N GLU A 475 -10.81 21.50 -13.99
CA GLU A 475 -9.81 21.84 -15.02
C GLU A 475 -8.41 22.01 -14.44
N ASP A 476 -8.27 22.46 -13.19
CA ASP A 476 -6.97 22.55 -12.51
C ASP A 476 -6.45 21.16 -12.07
N ILE A 477 -7.37 20.22 -11.81
CA ILE A 477 -7.08 18.80 -11.62
C ILE A 477 -6.46 18.21 -12.87
N LEU A 478 -7.09 18.45 -14.02
CA LEU A 478 -6.62 18.00 -15.32
C LEU A 478 -5.31 18.73 -15.72
N ALA A 479 -5.18 20.02 -15.44
CA ALA A 479 -3.98 20.81 -15.73
C ALA A 479 -2.77 20.41 -14.84
N ALA A 480 -2.97 20.09 -13.56
CA ALA A 480 -1.93 19.55 -12.67
C ALA A 480 -1.55 18.11 -13.03
N VAL A 481 -2.48 17.38 -13.63
CA VAL A 481 -2.28 16.05 -14.22
C VAL A 481 -1.52 16.12 -15.57
N HIS A 482 -1.49 17.28 -16.23
CA HIS A 482 -0.76 17.57 -17.47
C HIS A 482 0.58 18.30 -17.27
N LYS A 483 0.74 19.10 -16.21
CA LYS A 483 1.98 19.81 -15.85
C LYS A 483 2.54 19.16 -14.58
N GLY A 484 3.58 18.34 -14.71
CA GLY A 484 4.21 17.51 -13.65
C GLY A 484 4.69 18.21 -12.37
N SER A 485 3.80 18.93 -11.69
CA SER A 485 4.04 19.64 -10.45
C SER A 485 4.16 18.68 -9.26
N ASN A 486 4.94 19.10 -8.27
CA ASN A 486 5.16 18.41 -7.02
C ASN A 486 3.88 18.42 -6.18
N GLY A 487 3.19 17.28 -6.16
CA GLY A 487 1.95 17.11 -5.42
C GLY A 487 0.75 17.39 -6.30
N ILE A 488 -0.22 16.50 -6.23
CA ILE A 488 -1.53 16.73 -6.79
C ILE A 488 -2.20 17.82 -5.94
N ASN A 489 -2.16 19.08 -6.37
CA ASN A 489 -3.08 20.12 -5.88
C ASN A 489 -4.41 19.95 -6.60
N LEU A 490 -5.19 18.93 -6.18
CA LEU A 490 -6.42 18.53 -6.87
C LEU A 490 -7.58 19.51 -6.65
N PHE A 491 -7.45 20.66 -5.97
CA PHE A 491 -8.59 21.56 -5.73
C PHE A 491 -8.14 23.02 -5.54
N THR A 492 -8.94 23.96 -6.05
CA THR A 492 -8.75 25.42 -6.06
C THR A 492 -8.75 26.07 -4.66
N GLU A 493 -8.39 27.35 -4.62
CA GLU A 493 -7.84 28.19 -3.53
C GLU A 493 -8.64 28.35 -2.21
N GLU A 494 -9.67 27.55 -1.93
CA GLU A 494 -10.31 27.57 -0.60
C GLU A 494 -9.60 26.64 0.39
N CYS A 495 -8.70 27.28 1.15
CA CYS A 495 -7.92 26.80 2.30
C CYS A 495 -8.60 25.75 3.20
N ASP A 496 -7.81 24.74 3.60
CA ASP A 496 -7.98 23.72 4.67
C ASP A 496 -8.34 22.28 4.24
N LYS A 497 -9.21 22.06 3.24
CA LYS A 497 -9.61 20.68 2.84
C LYS A 497 -8.62 19.96 1.93
N THR A 498 -8.02 20.69 1.00
CA THR A 498 -6.96 20.22 0.08
C THR A 498 -5.77 19.63 0.81
N GLU A 499 -5.30 20.33 1.82
CA GLU A 499 -4.11 19.93 2.60
C GLU A 499 -4.37 18.70 3.48
N SER A 500 -5.64 18.40 3.72
CA SER A 500 -6.08 17.31 4.59
C SER A 500 -6.46 16.03 3.84
N PHE A 501 -6.52 16.05 2.50
CA PHE A 501 -6.69 14.84 1.68
C PHE A 501 -5.34 14.14 1.45
N LEU A 502 -5.08 13.09 2.22
CA LEU A 502 -3.79 12.41 2.29
C LEU A 502 -3.80 10.89 2.00
N PRO A 503 -4.82 10.27 1.35
CA PRO A 503 -4.79 8.83 1.12
C PRO A 503 -3.63 8.38 0.20
N PHE A 504 -3.08 9.30 -0.59
CA PHE A 504 -1.89 9.09 -1.43
C PHE A 504 -0.61 9.73 -0.84
N GLY A 505 -0.69 10.25 0.40
CA GLY A 505 0.37 11.04 1.01
C GLY A 505 0.55 12.41 0.37
N SER A 506 1.57 13.13 0.83
CA SER A 506 1.99 14.42 0.27
C SER A 506 3.51 14.62 0.44
N GLY A 507 4.05 15.64 -0.22
CA GLY A 507 5.46 15.99 -0.26
C GLY A 507 6.29 15.06 -1.16
N SER A 508 7.60 15.04 -0.91
CA SER A 508 8.59 14.28 -1.69
C SER A 508 8.32 12.76 -1.76
N ARG A 509 7.60 12.24 -0.77
CA ARG A 509 7.23 10.82 -0.63
C ARG A 509 5.78 10.53 -1.03
N ALA A 510 5.08 11.46 -1.67
CA ALA A 510 3.76 11.22 -2.24
C ALA A 510 3.76 9.99 -3.17
N CYS A 511 2.60 9.35 -3.30
CA CYS A 511 2.42 8.18 -4.14
C CYS A 511 2.80 8.49 -5.61
N VAL A 512 3.75 7.72 -6.14
CA VAL A 512 4.22 7.87 -7.53
C VAL A 512 3.14 7.44 -8.53
N GLY A 513 2.26 6.51 -8.12
CA GLY A 513 1.20 5.95 -8.96
C GLY A 513 -0.18 6.53 -8.68
N GLN A 514 -0.29 7.72 -8.07
CA GLN A 514 -1.60 8.30 -7.70
C GLN A 514 -2.51 8.47 -8.93
N LYS A 515 -2.02 9.12 -9.98
CA LYS A 515 -2.77 9.34 -11.23
C LYS A 515 -3.16 8.01 -11.87
N PHE A 516 -2.21 7.06 -11.94
CA PHE A 516 -2.45 5.71 -12.43
C PHE A 516 -3.54 4.98 -11.65
N ALA A 517 -3.50 5.00 -10.32
CA ALA A 517 -4.47 4.34 -9.48
C ALA A 517 -5.87 4.95 -9.64
N VAL A 518 -6.00 6.28 -9.61
CA VAL A 518 -7.30 6.96 -9.74
C VAL A 518 -7.91 6.69 -11.11
N LEU A 519 -7.17 6.92 -12.20
CA LEU A 519 -7.71 6.77 -13.55
C LEU A 519 -7.90 5.30 -13.94
N GLY A 520 -6.93 4.44 -13.62
CA GLY A 520 -7.01 3.00 -13.93
C GLY A 520 -8.16 2.32 -13.20
N ILE A 521 -8.36 2.64 -11.91
CA ILE A 521 -9.49 2.09 -11.15
C ILE A 521 -10.81 2.70 -11.62
N ALA A 522 -10.88 4.01 -11.90
CA ALA A 522 -12.07 4.61 -12.47
C ALA A 522 -12.47 3.92 -13.78
N MET A 523 -11.53 3.68 -14.70
CA MET A 523 -11.78 2.97 -15.95
C MET A 523 -12.28 1.54 -15.74
N LEU A 524 -11.68 0.81 -14.79
CA LEU A 524 -12.14 -0.53 -14.40
C LEU A 524 -13.59 -0.49 -13.90
N ILE A 525 -13.90 0.41 -12.96
CA ILE A 525 -15.24 0.54 -12.36
C ILE A 525 -16.26 0.97 -13.41
N ALA A 526 -15.95 1.93 -14.27
CA ALA A 526 -16.82 2.32 -15.37
C ALA A 526 -17.16 1.15 -16.30
N SER A 527 -16.16 0.34 -16.62
CA SER A 527 -16.35 -0.82 -17.49
C SER A 527 -17.16 -1.93 -16.84
N LEU A 528 -16.97 -2.14 -15.53
CA LEU A 528 -17.77 -3.08 -14.75
C LEU A 528 -19.23 -2.65 -14.69
N LEU A 529 -19.47 -1.40 -14.27
CA LEU A 529 -20.84 -0.88 -14.10
C LEU A 529 -21.59 -0.71 -15.42
N ARG A 530 -20.91 -0.70 -16.57
CA ARG A 530 -21.57 -0.72 -17.88
C ARG A 530 -22.29 -2.04 -18.16
N SER A 531 -21.77 -3.15 -17.63
CA SER A 531 -22.27 -4.50 -17.94
C SER A 531 -22.90 -5.20 -16.74
N TYR A 532 -22.64 -4.72 -15.53
CA TYR A 532 -23.01 -5.38 -14.29
C TYR A 532 -23.60 -4.41 -13.28
N GLU A 533 -24.54 -4.92 -12.50
CA GLU A 533 -25.05 -4.27 -11.31
C GLU A 533 -24.58 -5.04 -10.06
N LEU A 534 -24.17 -4.31 -9.04
CA LEU A 534 -23.56 -4.86 -7.83
C LEU A 534 -24.56 -4.89 -6.68
N TRP A 535 -24.60 -6.03 -5.99
CA TRP A 535 -25.49 -6.26 -4.86
C TRP A 535 -24.77 -7.02 -3.73
N ILE A 536 -25.23 -6.83 -2.50
CA ILE A 536 -24.75 -7.60 -1.36
C ILE A 536 -25.52 -8.91 -1.27
N GLN A 537 -24.78 -10.02 -1.21
CA GLN A 537 -25.38 -11.31 -0.87
C GLN A 537 -25.65 -11.35 0.65
N PRO A 538 -26.89 -11.64 1.09
CA PRO A 538 -27.20 -11.86 2.50
C PRO A 538 -26.54 -13.14 3.02
N GLU A 539 -25.82 -13.05 4.14
CA GLU A 539 -25.35 -14.24 4.88
C GLU A 539 -26.41 -14.73 5.85
N GLN A 540 -27.21 -15.71 5.41
CA GLN A 540 -28.29 -16.34 6.16
C GLN A 540 -27.94 -16.70 7.62
N LYS A 541 -26.74 -17.25 7.85
CA LYS A 541 -26.30 -17.73 9.18
C LYS A 541 -26.15 -16.61 10.22
N GLN A 542 -25.90 -15.37 9.79
CA GLN A 542 -25.75 -14.24 10.71
C GLN A 542 -27.09 -13.74 11.24
N PHE A 543 -28.18 -14.00 10.50
CA PHE A 543 -29.52 -13.50 10.79
C PHE A 543 -30.31 -14.44 11.72
N CYS A 544 -30.02 -15.75 11.70
CA CYS A 544 -30.74 -16.73 12.51
C CYS A 544 -30.81 -16.41 14.02
N PRO A 545 -29.71 -16.00 14.71
CA PRO A 545 -29.78 -15.71 16.15
C PRO A 545 -30.70 -14.53 16.49
N ALA A 546 -30.80 -13.54 15.59
CA ALA A 546 -31.60 -12.33 15.79
C ALA A 546 -33.08 -12.55 15.45
N PHE A 547 -33.39 -13.37 14.46
CA PHE A 547 -34.74 -13.52 13.93
C PHE A 547 -35.46 -14.82 14.28
N ASN A 548 -34.81 -15.75 15.00
CA ASN A 548 -35.41 -17.05 15.33
C ASN A 548 -36.75 -16.97 16.08
N ASN A 549 -36.97 -15.90 16.84
CA ASN A 549 -38.21 -15.67 17.61
C ASN A 549 -39.11 -14.58 16.99
N LEU A 550 -38.79 -14.10 15.79
CA LEU A 550 -39.55 -13.05 15.14
C LEU A 550 -40.89 -13.62 14.66
N LYS A 551 -42.01 -13.08 15.17
CA LYS A 551 -43.36 -13.54 14.78
C LYS A 551 -44.00 -12.71 13.66
N LYS A 552 -43.60 -11.45 13.52
CA LYS A 552 -44.14 -10.51 12.52
C LYS A 552 -42.97 -9.81 11.83
N LEU A 553 -42.95 -9.81 10.51
CA LEU A 553 -41.94 -9.15 9.69
C LEU A 553 -42.62 -8.21 8.70
N TYR A 554 -42.26 -6.93 8.76
CA TYR A 554 -42.70 -5.92 7.80
C TYR A 554 -41.46 -5.46 7.03
N ILE A 555 -41.41 -5.78 5.75
CA ILE A 555 -40.39 -5.33 4.81
C ILE A 555 -41.03 -4.24 3.97
N LEU A 556 -40.57 -3.01 4.14
CA LEU A 556 -41.10 -1.85 3.42
C LEU A 556 -40.09 -1.39 2.37
N CYS A 557 -40.57 -0.76 1.31
CA CYS A 557 -39.74 -0.14 0.29
C CYS A 557 -38.83 -1.10 -0.51
N VAL A 558 -39.31 -2.29 -0.86
CA VAL A 558 -38.49 -3.26 -1.58
C VAL A 558 -38.50 -3.01 -3.09
N TYR A 559 -37.32 -2.87 -3.70
CA TYR A 559 -37.21 -2.67 -5.14
C TYR A 559 -37.53 -3.97 -5.90
N VAL A 560 -38.31 -3.95 -6.98
CA VAL A 560 -38.89 -5.16 -7.62
C VAL A 560 -37.85 -6.18 -8.13
N GLU A 561 -36.63 -5.76 -8.47
CA GLU A 561 -35.52 -6.69 -8.83
C GLU A 561 -34.75 -7.24 -7.61
N PHE A 562 -35.01 -6.72 -6.41
CA PHE A 562 -34.30 -6.99 -5.15
C PHE A 562 -34.87 -8.18 -4.34
N ASP A 563 -36.05 -8.68 -4.69
CA ASP A 563 -36.94 -9.17 -3.63
C ASP A 563 -36.87 -10.66 -3.31
N LEU A 564 -36.61 -11.55 -4.26
CA LEU A 564 -36.72 -12.98 -3.97
C LEU A 564 -35.60 -13.49 -3.05
N LEU A 565 -34.34 -13.14 -3.33
CA LEU A 565 -33.21 -13.70 -2.58
C LEU A 565 -33.16 -13.18 -1.14
N TRP A 566 -33.35 -11.87 -0.91
CA TRP A 566 -33.37 -11.30 0.43
C TRP A 566 -34.62 -11.72 1.23
N ALA A 567 -35.80 -11.75 0.61
CA ALA A 567 -37.01 -12.24 1.27
C ALA A 567 -36.88 -13.73 1.63
N ILE A 568 -36.35 -14.57 0.74
CA ILE A 568 -36.07 -15.98 1.03
C ILE A 568 -35.08 -16.11 2.19
N ASN A 569 -33.95 -15.40 2.15
CA ASN A 569 -32.95 -15.49 3.22
C ASN A 569 -33.49 -14.99 4.57
N LEU A 570 -34.30 -13.93 4.59
CA LEU A 570 -34.96 -13.43 5.80
C LEU A 570 -35.99 -14.42 6.34
N LEU A 571 -36.80 -15.03 5.46
CA LEU A 571 -37.79 -16.04 5.85
C LEU A 571 -37.13 -17.32 6.37
N GLU A 572 -36.05 -17.77 5.74
CA GLU A 572 -35.30 -18.94 6.20
C GLU A 572 -34.54 -18.65 7.51
N ALA A 573 -34.07 -17.42 7.72
CA ALA A 573 -33.45 -16.99 8.98
C ALA A 573 -34.48 -16.76 10.10
N ALA A 574 -35.77 -16.63 9.77
CA ALA A 574 -36.86 -16.32 10.69
C ALA A 574 -37.99 -17.36 10.58
N PRO A 575 -37.73 -18.65 10.90
CA PRO A 575 -38.70 -19.74 10.69
C PRO A 575 -39.97 -19.60 11.54
N SER A 576 -39.94 -18.76 12.59
CA SER A 576 -41.06 -18.48 13.49
C SER A 576 -41.98 -17.35 13.03
N VAL A 577 -41.75 -16.77 11.85
CA VAL A 577 -42.58 -15.68 11.31
C VAL A 577 -43.97 -16.21 10.93
N GLU A 578 -44.99 -15.69 11.60
CA GLU A 578 -46.40 -16.01 11.38
C GLU A 578 -47.07 -15.01 10.41
N LEU A 579 -46.55 -13.77 10.34
CA LEU A 579 -47.09 -12.70 9.49
C LEU A 579 -45.96 -11.96 8.76
N LEU A 580 -45.99 -12.01 7.42
CA LEU A 580 -45.07 -11.30 6.53
C LEU A 580 -45.83 -10.23 5.74
N PHE A 581 -45.32 -9.00 5.78
CA PHE A 581 -45.78 -7.89 4.95
C PHE A 581 -44.62 -7.42 4.08
N ILE A 582 -44.81 -7.34 2.77
CA ILE A 582 -43.83 -6.80 1.82
C ILE A 582 -44.51 -5.71 1.01
N ASP A 583 -43.89 -4.54 0.97
CA ASP A 583 -44.27 -3.39 0.13
C ASP A 583 -43.18 -3.13 -0.90
N THR A 584 -43.53 -3.14 -2.19
CA THR A 584 -42.57 -3.17 -3.31
C THR A 584 -42.70 -1.97 -4.26
N TRP A 585 -41.59 -1.59 -4.89
CA TRP A 585 -41.45 -0.39 -5.73
C TRP A 585 -40.71 -0.69 -7.02
N LYS A 586 -41.22 -0.18 -8.15
CA LYS A 586 -40.60 -0.37 -9.47
C LYS A 586 -39.33 0.45 -9.71
N HIS A 587 -39.08 1.51 -8.92
CA HIS A 587 -37.90 2.39 -9.09
C HIS A 587 -37.61 3.20 -7.81
N VAL A 588 -36.34 3.28 -7.38
CA VAL A 588 -35.90 4.00 -6.16
C VAL A 588 -36.31 5.49 -6.17
N CYS A 589 -36.40 6.11 -7.35
CA CYS A 589 -36.80 7.53 -7.49
C CYS A 589 -38.28 7.83 -7.15
N LEU A 590 -39.11 6.82 -6.88
CA LEU A 590 -40.53 6.98 -6.58
C LEU A 590 -40.84 7.00 -5.08
N VAL A 591 -39.86 6.67 -4.22
CA VAL A 591 -40.06 6.54 -2.77
C VAL A 591 -40.39 7.88 -2.11
N ASP A 592 -39.94 9.01 -2.68
CA ASP A 592 -40.20 10.36 -2.15
C ASP A 592 -41.49 11.01 -2.70
N GLN A 593 -42.29 10.31 -3.51
CA GLN A 593 -43.47 10.86 -4.16
C GLN A 593 -44.73 10.01 -3.88
N MET A 594 -45.34 10.10 -2.68
CA MET A 594 -46.82 10.09 -2.50
C MET A 594 -47.28 10.16 -1.02
N ASP A 595 -48.37 10.92 -0.81
CA ASP A 595 -49.12 11.10 0.43
C ASP A 595 -49.89 9.85 0.89
N GLU A 596 -50.19 9.76 2.19
CA GLU A 596 -50.69 8.58 2.93
C GLU A 596 -52.04 7.96 2.48
N GLU A 597 -52.74 8.49 1.47
CA GLU A 597 -54.15 8.14 1.18
C GLU A 597 -54.39 7.02 0.13
N GLY A 598 -53.34 6.39 -0.42
CA GLY A 598 -53.48 5.48 -1.57
C GLY A 598 -53.62 3.97 -1.32
N ARG A 599 -53.69 3.47 -0.07
CA ARG A 599 -53.64 2.01 0.20
C ARG A 599 -54.96 1.28 -0.12
N LYS A 600 -55.02 0.57 -1.25
CA LYS A 600 -56.05 -0.47 -1.55
C LYS A 600 -55.38 -1.80 -1.92
N GLY A 601 -55.79 -2.88 -1.25
CA GLY A 601 -55.18 -4.22 -1.39
C GLY A 601 -56.01 -5.24 -2.19
N TYR A 602 -55.32 -6.16 -2.86
CA TYR A 602 -55.90 -7.33 -3.54
C TYR A 602 -55.05 -8.60 -3.29
N LEU A 603 -55.66 -9.78 -3.43
CA LEU A 603 -55.14 -11.10 -3.02
C LEU A 603 -54.45 -11.87 -4.17
N LEU A 604 -53.37 -12.62 -3.85
CA LEU A 604 -53.25 -14.10 -3.92
C LEU A 604 -51.92 -14.65 -4.52
N ARG A 605 -51.13 -15.40 -3.71
CA ARG A 605 -50.53 -16.71 -4.09
C ARG A 605 -50.01 -17.50 -2.88
N LYS A 606 -50.35 -18.79 -2.84
CA LYS A 606 -49.93 -19.79 -1.83
C LYS A 606 -48.58 -20.41 -2.24
N ASN A 607 -47.60 -20.41 -1.36
CA ASN A 607 -46.41 -21.26 -1.46
C ASN A 607 -46.59 -22.47 -0.52
N THR A 608 -46.37 -23.68 -1.01
CA THR A 608 -46.72 -24.93 -0.31
C THR A 608 -45.70 -25.39 0.74
N SER A 609 -44.66 -24.59 1.01
CA SER A 609 -43.60 -24.91 1.99
C SER A 609 -43.61 -24.06 3.26
N PHE A 610 -44.56 -23.14 3.43
CA PHE A 610 -44.66 -22.27 4.61
C PHE A 610 -46.06 -22.37 5.22
N MET A 611 -46.17 -22.67 6.52
CA MET A 611 -47.46 -22.86 7.22
C MET A 611 -48.04 -21.55 7.81
N GLY A 612 -47.57 -20.38 7.33
CA GLY A 612 -48.05 -19.04 7.72
C GLY A 612 -48.75 -18.30 6.57
N ASP A 613 -49.68 -17.41 6.90
CA ASP A 613 -50.39 -16.56 5.94
C ASP A 613 -49.43 -15.50 5.34
N ILE A 614 -49.00 -15.70 4.09
CA ILE A 614 -48.20 -14.70 3.36
C ILE A 614 -49.16 -13.73 2.64
N ARG A 615 -49.11 -12.44 3.00
CA ARG A 615 -49.84 -11.37 2.30
C ARG A 615 -48.85 -10.50 1.53
N VAL A 616 -48.79 -10.68 0.21
CA VAL A 616 -48.01 -9.83 -0.71
C VAL A 616 -48.93 -8.75 -1.27
N TYR A 617 -48.56 -7.49 -1.14
CA TYR A 617 -49.28 -6.35 -1.69
C TYR A 617 -48.50 -5.82 -2.89
N TRP A 618 -49.17 -5.68 -4.04
CA TRP A 618 -48.61 -5.09 -5.25
C TRP A 618 -49.20 -3.69 -5.42
N HIS A 619 -48.35 -2.68 -5.61
CA HIS A 619 -48.73 -1.30 -5.91
C HIS A 619 -48.38 -0.92 -7.34
#